data_AF-A0A6J5ZZZ0-F1
#
_entry.id   AF-A0A6J5ZZZ0-F1
#
_cell.length_a   1.000
_cell.length_b   1.000
_cell.length_c   1.000
_cell.angle_alpha   90.00
_cell.angle_beta   90.00
_cell.angle_gamma   90.00
#
_symmetry.space_group_name_H-M   'P 1'
#
loop_
_entity.id
_entity.type
_entity.pdbx_description
1 polymer ?
#
loop_
_entity_poly.entity_id
_entity_poly.type
_entity_poly.pdbx_seq_one_letter_code
_entity_poly.pdbx_strand_id
1 'polypeptide(L)'
;MSDPGRDYETSLAPSRRRRDGVHYTPRAVADELVARAFLSHRELIASGAQFVVCDPTCGAGVFLIAAADALVAGGRSPLSALGCLYGMDIDPNALDVARAELTVWAQQHGLDETLPVTLVVGDALNDPWPEDGRLDVVVGNPPFGGQLAGATVRDEAAVAGAARILGRPAGYTDTSGVLLVRALDAVRAGGSVVFVQPLSVLGTRDGSTVRDLVGNALESIWIPDAQLFDAAVSVCAPVLRKPQGYGVQRSSDVIPSWTELAADAMGVPPLRLTGEPLSSMADCTAGFRHEFYEVAAAVVEHGSDSERDATLPRLVTVGLIDPARLLWGTRPAKVAGATFARPLVDVAKLSKPFLLRRLPKVLVATQTRVIEAVADHDGTLWPSVPVISVLPIDSDPEIIDLLLAALFAPPASVWAARLAAGTARSPGAIRLSATQLENLPLPSDHDRWAEGSRQLREGEWDAAAVTLTGAYGLGPEAEQAVLNWWIPRSVRARKGTV
;
A
#
# COMPACT_ATOMS: atom_id res chain seq x y z
N MET A 1 -13.96 -5.30 -29.40
CA MET A 1 -15.31 -5.65 -28.92
C MET A 1 -15.58 -4.79 -27.72
N SER A 2 -16.76 -4.20 -27.62
CA SER A 2 -17.24 -3.47 -26.45
C SER A 2 -17.21 -4.36 -25.22
N ASP A 3 -16.89 -3.80 -24.04
CA ASP A 3 -16.99 -4.48 -22.76
C ASP A 3 -18.25 -3.95 -22.07
N PRO A 4 -19.34 -4.75 -21.99
CA PRO A 4 -20.64 -4.23 -21.54
C PRO A 4 -20.64 -3.77 -20.08
N GLY A 5 -19.76 -4.30 -19.23
CA GLY A 5 -19.57 -3.81 -17.87
C GLY A 5 -18.91 -2.42 -17.84
N ARG A 6 -17.91 -2.20 -18.70
CA ARG A 6 -17.29 -0.88 -18.90
C ARG A 6 -18.28 0.11 -19.53
N ASP A 7 -19.08 -0.35 -20.49
CA ASP A 7 -20.08 0.46 -21.17
C ASP A 7 -21.20 0.88 -20.19
N TYR A 8 -21.65 -0.04 -19.32
CA TYR A 8 -22.59 0.29 -18.23
C TYR A 8 -22.01 1.35 -17.28
N GLU A 9 -20.77 1.18 -16.81
CA GLU A 9 -20.11 2.20 -15.98
C GLU A 9 -20.07 3.56 -16.71
N THR A 10 -19.63 3.60 -17.96
CA THR A 10 -19.52 4.86 -18.71
C THR A 10 -20.88 5.52 -18.98
N SER A 11 -21.97 4.74 -19.01
CA SER A 11 -23.34 5.25 -19.13
C SER A 11 -23.84 5.96 -17.87
N LEU A 12 -23.26 5.69 -16.70
CA LEU A 12 -23.61 6.35 -15.44
C LEU A 12 -23.03 7.77 -15.36
N ALA A 13 -23.86 8.72 -14.92
CA ALA A 13 -23.41 10.08 -14.64
C ALA A 13 -22.20 10.08 -13.67
N PRO A 14 -21.15 10.91 -13.89
CA PRO A 14 -19.95 10.91 -13.04
C PRO A 14 -20.22 11.12 -11.54
N SER A 15 -21.28 11.86 -11.20
CA SER A 15 -21.75 12.07 -9.83
C SER A 15 -22.36 10.79 -9.23
N ARG A 16 -23.09 10.00 -10.04
CA ARG A 16 -23.66 8.71 -9.65
C ARG A 16 -22.57 7.65 -9.49
N ARG A 17 -21.58 7.58 -10.39
CA ARG A 17 -20.40 6.70 -10.27
C ARG A 17 -19.63 6.90 -8.97
N ARG A 18 -19.34 8.16 -8.62
CA ARG A 18 -18.61 8.49 -7.39
C ARG A 18 -19.43 8.25 -6.12
N ARG A 19 -20.74 8.48 -6.16
CA ARG A 19 -21.63 8.31 -4.99
C ARG A 19 -21.91 6.84 -4.73
N ASP A 20 -22.17 6.07 -5.79
CA ASP A 20 -22.59 4.66 -5.72
C ASP A 20 -21.35 3.72 -5.75
N GLY A 21 -20.13 4.27 -5.87
CA GLY A 21 -18.87 3.51 -5.85
C GLY A 21 -18.67 2.57 -7.05
N VAL A 22 -19.44 2.74 -8.12
CA VAL A 22 -19.45 1.85 -9.29
C VAL A 22 -18.16 2.03 -10.07
N HIS A 23 -17.28 1.03 -9.98
CA HIS A 23 -16.01 0.96 -10.70
C HIS A 23 -15.90 -0.39 -11.41
N TYR A 24 -15.66 -0.34 -12.73
CA TYR A 24 -15.40 -1.54 -13.52
C TYR A 24 -14.13 -2.24 -13.01
N THR A 25 -14.25 -3.56 -12.81
CA THR A 25 -13.11 -4.43 -12.49
C THR A 25 -12.63 -5.08 -13.78
N PRO A 26 -11.37 -4.89 -14.20
CA PRO A 26 -10.85 -5.56 -15.38
C PRO A 26 -10.97 -7.06 -15.26
N ARG A 27 -11.37 -7.71 -16.34
CA ARG A 27 -11.56 -9.18 -16.39
C ARG A 27 -10.35 -9.96 -15.88
N ALA A 28 -9.14 -9.56 -16.28
CA ALA A 28 -7.89 -10.19 -15.83
C ALA A 28 -7.68 -10.12 -14.31
N VAL A 29 -8.17 -9.07 -13.65
CA VAL A 29 -8.12 -8.97 -12.19
C VAL A 29 -9.12 -9.94 -11.55
N ALA A 30 -10.34 -10.03 -12.09
CA ALA A 30 -11.33 -10.99 -11.61
C ALA A 30 -10.83 -12.43 -11.73
N ASP A 31 -10.23 -12.79 -12.88
CA ASP A 31 -9.65 -14.12 -13.11
C ASP A 31 -8.55 -14.47 -12.10
N GLU A 32 -7.59 -13.56 -11.87
CA GLU A 32 -6.50 -13.75 -10.89
C GLU A 32 -7.03 -13.92 -9.47
N LEU A 33 -8.00 -13.10 -9.05
CA LEU A 33 -8.55 -13.14 -7.69
C LEU A 33 -9.41 -14.39 -7.46
N VAL A 34 -10.18 -14.83 -8.46
CA VAL A 34 -10.91 -16.10 -8.42
C VAL A 34 -9.92 -17.27 -8.34
N ALA A 35 -8.86 -17.27 -9.16
CA ALA A 35 -7.85 -18.32 -9.13
C ALA A 35 -7.19 -18.48 -7.74
N ARG A 36 -6.91 -17.35 -7.08
CA ARG A 36 -6.42 -17.33 -5.68
C ARG A 36 -7.46 -17.88 -4.70
N ALA A 37 -8.71 -17.45 -4.81
CA ALA A 37 -9.79 -17.93 -3.96
C ALA A 37 -10.01 -19.44 -4.09
N PHE A 38 -9.80 -20.01 -5.29
CA PHE A 38 -10.06 -21.41 -5.61
C PHE A 38 -8.87 -22.33 -5.36
N LEU A 39 -7.67 -21.79 -5.09
CA LEU A 39 -6.43 -22.58 -4.92
C LEU A 39 -6.60 -23.73 -3.91
N SER A 40 -7.30 -23.43 -2.82
CA SER A 40 -7.59 -24.33 -1.71
C SER A 40 -8.73 -25.34 -1.94
N HIS A 41 -9.45 -25.23 -3.06
CA HIS A 41 -10.68 -25.98 -3.35
C HIS A 41 -10.59 -26.84 -4.61
N ARG A 42 -9.41 -26.96 -5.24
CA ARG A 42 -9.22 -27.67 -6.52
C ARG A 42 -9.74 -29.11 -6.50
N GLU A 43 -9.47 -29.86 -5.44
CA GLU A 43 -9.94 -31.24 -5.28
C GLU A 43 -11.47 -31.31 -5.17
N LEU A 44 -12.07 -30.40 -4.40
CA LEU A 44 -13.52 -30.33 -4.22
C LEU A 44 -14.21 -29.96 -5.53
N ILE A 45 -13.64 -29.03 -6.30
CA ILE A 45 -14.13 -28.64 -7.62
C ILE A 45 -14.05 -29.83 -8.59
N ALA A 46 -12.90 -30.50 -8.68
CA ALA A 46 -12.69 -31.64 -9.57
C ALA A 46 -13.56 -32.85 -9.24
N SER A 47 -13.92 -33.04 -7.97
CA SER A 47 -14.80 -34.14 -7.54
C SER A 47 -16.25 -33.98 -8.00
N GLY A 48 -16.66 -32.78 -8.42
CA GLY A 48 -18.05 -32.46 -8.76
C GLY A 48 -18.99 -32.35 -7.54
N ALA A 49 -18.47 -32.43 -6.31
CA ALA A 49 -19.25 -32.24 -5.09
C ALA A 49 -19.97 -30.87 -5.07
N GLN A 50 -20.94 -30.68 -4.16
CA GLN A 50 -21.58 -29.38 -4.01
C GLN A 50 -20.55 -28.29 -3.70
N PHE A 51 -20.65 -27.17 -4.43
CA PHE A 51 -19.76 -26.03 -4.29
C PHE A 51 -20.53 -24.74 -4.55
N VAL A 52 -20.32 -23.72 -3.72
CA VAL A 52 -21.12 -22.50 -3.71
C VAL A 52 -20.19 -21.28 -3.70
N VAL A 53 -20.33 -20.45 -4.75
CA VAL A 53 -19.56 -19.23 -4.95
C VAL A 53 -20.52 -18.04 -4.95
N CYS A 54 -20.20 -17.01 -4.17
CA CYS A 54 -21.01 -15.79 -4.08
C CYS A 54 -20.20 -14.52 -4.35
N ASP A 55 -20.78 -13.61 -5.13
CA ASP A 55 -20.39 -12.20 -5.15
C ASP A 55 -21.57 -11.34 -4.64
N PRO A 56 -21.48 -10.79 -3.42
CA PRO A 56 -22.58 -10.07 -2.77
C PRO A 56 -22.72 -8.61 -3.21
N THR A 57 -21.85 -8.15 -4.11
CA THR A 57 -21.87 -6.82 -4.73
C THR A 57 -21.46 -6.95 -6.20
N CYS A 58 -22.16 -7.83 -6.91
CA CYS A 58 -21.68 -8.41 -8.16
C CYS A 58 -21.66 -7.45 -9.35
N GLY A 59 -22.36 -6.31 -9.27
CA GLY A 59 -22.47 -5.37 -10.36
C GLY A 59 -22.89 -6.06 -11.67
N ALA A 60 -22.08 -5.89 -12.72
CA ALA A 60 -22.26 -6.53 -14.02
C ALA A 60 -21.79 -8.01 -14.08
N GLY A 61 -21.43 -8.63 -12.95
CA GLY A 61 -21.18 -10.07 -12.85
C GLY A 61 -19.78 -10.56 -13.26
N VAL A 62 -18.78 -9.68 -13.41
CA VAL A 62 -17.44 -10.05 -13.91
C VAL A 62 -16.75 -11.14 -13.08
N PHE A 63 -16.90 -11.12 -11.74
CA PHE A 63 -16.38 -12.18 -10.86
C PHE A 63 -17.16 -13.48 -10.98
N LEU A 64 -18.47 -13.42 -11.24
CA LEU A 64 -19.29 -14.61 -11.48
C LEU A 64 -18.87 -15.31 -12.79
N ILE A 65 -18.60 -14.53 -13.84
CA ILE A 65 -18.10 -15.06 -15.12
C ILE A 65 -16.71 -15.69 -14.92
N ALA A 66 -15.80 -14.99 -14.22
CA ALA A 66 -14.48 -15.54 -13.90
C ALA A 66 -14.57 -16.84 -13.06
N ALA A 67 -15.50 -16.90 -12.10
CA ALA A 67 -15.77 -18.10 -11.33
C ALA A 67 -16.34 -19.25 -12.20
N ALA A 68 -17.24 -18.94 -13.14
CA ALA A 68 -17.78 -19.92 -14.09
C ALA A 68 -16.65 -20.56 -14.91
N ASP A 69 -15.77 -19.73 -15.49
CA ASP A 69 -14.63 -20.18 -16.28
C ASP A 69 -13.67 -21.03 -15.45
N ALA A 70 -13.37 -20.62 -14.20
CA ALA A 70 -12.52 -21.39 -13.30
C ALA A 70 -13.13 -22.75 -12.89
N LEU A 71 -14.44 -22.82 -12.70
CA LEU A 71 -15.15 -24.08 -12.41
C LEU A 71 -15.13 -25.03 -13.60
N VAL A 72 -15.35 -24.53 -14.82
CA VAL A 72 -15.27 -25.32 -16.06
C VAL A 72 -13.84 -25.81 -16.28
N ALA A 73 -12.85 -24.95 -16.13
CA ALA A 73 -11.43 -25.34 -16.19
C ALA A 73 -11.05 -26.39 -15.12
N GLY A 74 -11.73 -26.36 -13.97
CA GLY A 74 -11.61 -27.36 -12.90
C GLY A 74 -12.34 -28.68 -13.16
N GLY A 75 -13.01 -28.84 -14.31
CA GLY A 75 -13.66 -30.09 -14.73
C GLY A 75 -15.17 -30.15 -14.56
N ARG A 76 -15.83 -29.05 -14.15
CA ARG A 76 -17.31 -29.00 -14.10
C ARG A 76 -17.91 -28.83 -15.49
N SER A 77 -19.11 -29.37 -15.69
CA SER A 77 -19.90 -29.00 -16.88
C SER A 77 -20.33 -27.53 -16.77
N PRO A 78 -20.52 -26.82 -17.91
CA PRO A 78 -20.98 -25.42 -17.90
C PRO A 78 -22.29 -25.22 -17.11
N LEU A 79 -23.24 -26.14 -17.22
CA LEU A 79 -24.50 -26.10 -16.47
C LEU A 79 -24.26 -26.23 -14.96
N SER A 80 -23.39 -27.16 -14.54
CA SER A 80 -23.04 -27.31 -13.13
C SER A 80 -22.25 -26.10 -12.61
N ALA A 81 -21.39 -25.50 -13.43
CA ALA A 81 -20.62 -24.32 -13.06
C ALA A 81 -21.56 -23.14 -12.74
N LEU A 82 -22.53 -22.85 -13.62
CA LEU A 82 -23.54 -21.82 -13.37
C LEU A 82 -24.40 -22.11 -12.14
N GLY A 83 -24.73 -23.39 -11.91
CA GLY A 83 -25.47 -23.86 -10.72
C GLY A 83 -24.76 -23.62 -9.39
N CYS A 84 -23.45 -23.33 -9.41
CA CYS A 84 -22.67 -23.00 -8.21
C CYS A 84 -22.70 -21.49 -7.88
N LEU A 85 -23.24 -20.63 -8.76
CA LEU A 85 -23.04 -19.19 -8.69
C LEU A 85 -24.24 -18.44 -8.08
N TYR A 86 -23.91 -17.53 -7.17
CA TYR A 86 -24.85 -16.63 -6.53
C TYR A 86 -24.34 -15.19 -6.64
N GLY A 87 -25.17 -14.29 -7.13
CA GLY A 87 -24.88 -12.86 -7.20
C GLY A 87 -25.90 -12.05 -6.42
N MET A 88 -25.44 -11.02 -5.73
CA MET A 88 -26.31 -10.02 -5.12
C MET A 88 -25.83 -8.62 -5.51
N ASP A 89 -26.75 -7.69 -5.75
CA ASP A 89 -26.44 -6.28 -5.90
C ASP A 89 -27.63 -5.41 -5.49
N ILE A 90 -27.36 -4.18 -5.06
CA ILE A 90 -28.40 -3.22 -4.68
C ILE A 90 -29.06 -2.60 -5.92
N ASP A 91 -28.35 -2.54 -7.06
CA ASP A 91 -28.87 -2.00 -8.32
C ASP A 91 -29.46 -3.10 -9.21
N PRO A 92 -30.79 -3.16 -9.37
CA PRO A 92 -31.42 -4.16 -10.23
C PRO A 92 -30.96 -4.06 -11.70
N ASN A 93 -30.56 -2.88 -12.18
CA ASN A 93 -30.08 -2.74 -13.56
C ASN A 93 -28.71 -3.39 -13.75
N ALA A 94 -27.85 -3.36 -12.71
CA ALA A 94 -26.57 -4.04 -12.77
C ALA A 94 -26.76 -5.57 -12.87
N LEU A 95 -27.76 -6.10 -12.15
CA LEU A 95 -28.14 -7.51 -12.23
C LEU A 95 -28.72 -7.91 -13.59
N ASP A 96 -29.41 -7.00 -14.27
CA ASP A 96 -29.86 -7.24 -15.66
C ASP A 96 -28.67 -7.35 -16.61
N VAL A 97 -27.65 -6.51 -16.44
CA VAL A 97 -26.38 -6.63 -17.20
C VAL A 97 -25.67 -7.94 -16.86
N ALA A 98 -25.54 -8.29 -15.57
CA ALA A 98 -24.93 -9.56 -15.16
C ALA A 98 -25.62 -10.78 -15.77
N ARG A 99 -26.96 -10.77 -15.81
CA ARG A 99 -27.75 -11.83 -16.43
C ARG A 99 -27.50 -11.92 -17.94
N ALA A 100 -27.40 -10.79 -18.63
CA ALA A 100 -27.09 -10.75 -20.05
C ALA A 100 -25.69 -11.33 -20.34
N GLU A 101 -24.68 -10.92 -19.57
CA GLU A 101 -23.31 -11.43 -19.71
C GLU A 101 -23.22 -12.94 -19.45
N LEU A 102 -23.87 -13.43 -18.39
CA LEU A 102 -23.92 -14.87 -18.09
C LEU A 102 -24.69 -15.66 -19.16
N THR A 103 -25.68 -15.04 -19.82
CA THR A 103 -26.38 -15.66 -20.96
C THR A 103 -25.45 -15.81 -22.16
N VAL A 104 -24.69 -14.76 -22.48
CA VAL A 104 -23.69 -14.80 -23.55
C VAL A 104 -22.63 -15.87 -23.25
N TRP A 105 -22.14 -15.91 -22.01
CA TRP A 105 -21.20 -16.94 -21.57
C TRP A 105 -21.77 -18.35 -21.73
N ALA A 106 -23.03 -18.57 -21.36
CA ALA A 106 -23.69 -19.87 -21.45
C ALA A 106 -23.86 -20.33 -22.91
N GLN A 107 -24.26 -19.43 -23.80
CA GLN A 107 -24.39 -19.69 -25.24
C GLN A 107 -23.04 -20.06 -25.87
N GLN A 108 -21.96 -19.36 -25.49
CA GLN A 108 -20.60 -19.69 -25.93
C GLN A 108 -20.16 -21.10 -25.48
N HIS A 109 -20.76 -21.62 -24.41
CA HIS A 109 -20.52 -22.95 -23.89
C HIS A 109 -21.61 -23.98 -24.29
N GLY A 110 -22.47 -23.64 -25.26
CA GLY A 110 -23.46 -24.57 -25.84
C GLY A 110 -24.70 -24.80 -24.98
N LEU A 111 -25.06 -23.85 -24.10
CA LEU A 111 -26.29 -23.88 -23.32
C LEU A 111 -27.34 -22.92 -23.93
N ASP A 112 -28.51 -23.44 -24.27
CA ASP A 112 -29.63 -22.68 -24.86
C ASP A 112 -30.83 -22.49 -23.91
N GLU A 113 -30.71 -22.93 -22.65
CA GLU A 113 -31.80 -22.99 -21.67
C GLU A 113 -31.70 -21.92 -20.57
N THR A 114 -32.70 -21.89 -19.69
CA THR A 114 -32.73 -21.06 -18.49
C THR A 114 -31.47 -21.28 -17.64
N LEU A 115 -30.73 -20.22 -17.36
CA LEU A 115 -29.47 -20.30 -16.63
C LEU A 115 -29.70 -20.68 -15.17
N PRO A 116 -29.03 -21.71 -14.63
CA PRO A 116 -29.18 -22.09 -13.22
C PRO A 116 -28.38 -21.18 -12.26
N VAL A 117 -28.23 -19.89 -12.58
CA VAL A 117 -27.56 -18.89 -11.73
C VAL A 117 -28.58 -18.12 -10.89
N THR A 118 -28.27 -17.86 -9.63
CA THR A 118 -29.15 -17.12 -8.72
C THR A 118 -28.67 -15.68 -8.59
N LEU A 119 -29.46 -14.71 -9.06
CA LEU A 119 -29.19 -13.27 -8.92
C LEU A 119 -30.30 -12.61 -8.07
N VAL A 120 -29.92 -11.93 -6.99
CA VAL A 120 -30.85 -11.36 -6.01
C VAL A 120 -30.60 -9.86 -5.84
N VAL A 121 -31.66 -9.06 -5.84
CA VAL A 121 -31.57 -7.64 -5.46
C VAL A 121 -31.49 -7.56 -3.93
N GLY A 122 -30.46 -6.92 -3.38
CA GLY A 122 -30.29 -6.79 -1.93
C GLY A 122 -29.16 -5.86 -1.50
N ASP A 123 -29.25 -5.33 -0.28
CA ASP A 123 -28.21 -4.54 0.37
C ASP A 123 -27.25 -5.45 1.16
N ALA A 124 -26.00 -5.56 0.69
CA ALA A 124 -24.98 -6.40 1.29
C ALA A 124 -24.67 -6.11 2.77
N LEU A 125 -24.99 -4.91 3.28
CA LEU A 125 -24.81 -4.55 4.69
C LEU A 125 -25.98 -4.96 5.58
N ASN A 126 -27.18 -5.15 5.02
CA ASN A 126 -28.42 -5.27 5.78
C ASN A 126 -29.20 -6.55 5.51
N ASP A 127 -29.11 -7.08 4.30
CA ASP A 127 -29.88 -8.24 3.87
C ASP A 127 -29.08 -9.55 4.03
N PRO A 128 -29.77 -10.68 4.22
CA PRO A 128 -29.12 -11.99 4.24
C PRO A 128 -28.56 -12.32 2.85
N TRP A 129 -27.33 -12.84 2.81
CA TRP A 129 -26.72 -13.25 1.55
C TRP A 129 -27.26 -14.62 1.12
N PRO A 130 -27.28 -14.93 -0.19
CA PRO A 130 -27.62 -16.27 -0.64
C PRO A 130 -26.67 -17.31 -0.04
N GLU A 131 -27.22 -18.45 0.43
CA GLU A 131 -26.45 -19.54 1.06
C GLU A 131 -25.58 -19.09 2.26
N ASP A 132 -26.02 -18.09 3.01
CA ASP A 132 -25.31 -17.54 4.17
C ASP A 132 -24.88 -18.62 5.19
N GLY A 133 -23.62 -18.55 5.62
CA GLY A 133 -22.97 -19.54 6.48
C GLY A 133 -22.57 -20.85 5.79
N ARG A 134 -22.94 -21.04 4.52
CA ARG A 134 -22.69 -22.27 3.73
C ARG A 134 -21.79 -22.07 2.52
N LEU A 135 -21.40 -20.83 2.23
CA LEU A 135 -20.57 -20.49 1.08
C LEU A 135 -19.19 -21.13 1.16
N ASP A 136 -18.72 -21.71 0.05
CA ASP A 136 -17.35 -22.20 -0.08
C ASP A 136 -16.39 -21.05 -0.40
N VAL A 137 -16.84 -20.14 -1.28
CA VAL A 137 -16.04 -19.01 -1.74
C VAL A 137 -16.90 -17.74 -1.82
N VAL A 138 -16.36 -16.64 -1.30
CA VAL A 138 -16.85 -15.28 -1.57
C VAL A 138 -15.78 -14.50 -2.33
N VAL A 139 -16.14 -13.92 -3.47
CA VAL A 139 -15.26 -13.09 -4.31
C VAL A 139 -16.00 -11.83 -4.75
N GLY A 140 -15.28 -10.76 -5.07
CA GLY A 140 -15.93 -9.53 -5.56
C GLY A 140 -15.09 -8.27 -5.40
N ASN A 141 -15.66 -7.15 -5.89
CA ASN A 141 -15.13 -5.81 -5.70
C ASN A 141 -16.19 -4.92 -5.01
N PRO A 142 -16.27 -4.96 -3.67
CA PRO A 142 -17.24 -4.17 -2.93
C PRO A 142 -16.97 -2.66 -3.06
N PRO A 143 -18.01 -1.81 -2.91
CA PRO A 143 -17.89 -0.37 -3.09
C PRO A 143 -16.95 0.29 -2.06
N PHE A 144 -16.13 1.24 -2.53
CA PHE A 144 -15.25 2.04 -1.68
C PHE A 144 -15.97 3.28 -1.15
N GLY A 145 -15.69 3.68 0.09
CA GLY A 145 -16.38 4.79 0.73
C GLY A 145 -15.61 5.37 1.91
N GLY A 146 -14.55 6.13 1.63
CA GLY A 146 -13.85 6.91 2.64
C GLY A 146 -14.71 8.09 3.10
N GLN A 147 -15.17 8.05 4.35
CA GLN A 147 -16.09 9.02 4.96
C GLN A 147 -15.59 10.49 5.08
N LEU A 148 -14.46 10.82 4.45
CA LEU A 148 -13.84 12.16 4.46
C LEU A 148 -14.12 12.99 3.19
N ALA A 149 -14.58 12.37 2.09
CA ALA A 149 -15.05 13.09 0.91
C ALA A 149 -16.57 13.19 0.97
N GLY A 150 -17.13 14.40 1.09
CA GLY A 150 -18.55 14.67 1.41
C GLY A 150 -19.63 14.15 0.46
N ALA A 151 -19.32 13.25 -0.49
CA ALA A 151 -20.26 12.64 -1.42
C ALA A 151 -20.54 11.14 -1.15
N THR A 152 -19.82 10.49 -0.23
CA THR A 152 -19.95 9.05 0.12
C THR A 152 -20.20 8.86 1.62
N VAL A 153 -21.12 9.65 2.18
CA VAL A 153 -21.55 9.48 3.58
C VAL A 153 -22.56 8.33 3.61
N ARG A 154 -22.31 7.32 4.43
CA ARG A 154 -23.29 6.26 4.70
C ARG A 154 -24.58 6.88 5.20
N ASP A 155 -25.71 6.46 4.66
CA ASP A 155 -27.00 6.75 5.26
C ASP A 155 -27.14 6.01 6.61
N GLU A 156 -28.21 6.32 7.35
CA GLU A 156 -28.45 5.75 8.67
C GLU A 156 -28.54 4.21 8.65
N ALA A 157 -29.12 3.64 7.59
CA ALA A 157 -29.26 2.20 7.42
C ALA A 157 -27.90 1.52 7.20
N ALA A 158 -27.04 2.10 6.35
CA ALA A 158 -25.69 1.62 6.11
C ALA A 158 -24.79 1.77 7.35
N VAL A 159 -24.96 2.83 8.14
CA VAL A 159 -24.25 2.98 9.43
C VAL A 159 -24.68 1.88 10.42
N ALA A 160 -25.98 1.63 10.53
CA ALA A 160 -26.52 0.59 11.42
C ALA A 160 -26.08 -0.82 11.00
N GLY A 161 -26.13 -1.13 9.69
CA GLY A 161 -25.65 -2.39 9.14
C GLY A 161 -24.17 -2.62 9.40
N ALA A 162 -23.34 -1.60 9.14
CA ALA A 162 -21.91 -1.67 9.41
C ALA A 162 -21.59 -1.86 10.91
N ALA A 163 -22.31 -1.16 11.79
CA ALA A 163 -22.12 -1.32 13.23
C ALA A 163 -22.52 -2.73 13.72
N ARG A 164 -23.57 -3.30 13.14
CA ARG A 164 -24.03 -4.68 13.42
C ARG A 164 -22.97 -5.71 13.03
N ILE A 165 -22.41 -5.58 11.82
CA ILE A 165 -21.36 -6.47 11.30
C ILE A 165 -20.09 -6.38 12.14
N LEU A 166 -19.64 -5.16 12.48
CA LEU A 166 -18.40 -4.97 13.23
C LEU A 166 -18.54 -5.22 14.73
N GLY A 167 -19.78 -5.33 15.25
CA GLY A 167 -20.09 -5.37 16.68
C GLY A 167 -19.79 -4.07 17.43
N ARG A 168 -19.50 -2.97 16.71
CA ARG A 168 -19.13 -1.66 17.25
C ARG A 168 -19.38 -0.55 16.22
N PRO A 169 -19.50 0.72 16.63
CA PRO A 169 -19.64 1.83 15.68
C PRO A 169 -18.54 1.82 14.61
N ALA A 170 -18.93 1.88 13.34
CA ALA A 170 -18.00 1.75 12.22
C ALA A 170 -17.03 2.93 12.08
N GLY A 171 -17.39 4.12 12.58
CA GLY A 171 -16.59 5.33 12.39
C GLY A 171 -16.22 5.52 10.91
N TYR A 172 -14.94 5.83 10.66
CA TYR A 172 -14.39 6.02 9.31
C TYR A 172 -13.98 4.73 8.59
N THR A 173 -14.33 3.55 9.11
CA THR A 173 -14.03 2.26 8.45
C THR A 173 -14.70 2.20 7.07
N ASP A 174 -13.96 1.84 6.03
CA ASP A 174 -14.48 1.73 4.65
C ASP A 174 -15.52 0.60 4.51
N THR A 175 -16.50 0.78 3.61
CA THR A 175 -17.56 -0.22 3.38
C THR A 175 -17.00 -1.52 2.83
N SER A 176 -15.96 -1.46 2.00
CA SER A 176 -15.27 -2.66 1.51
C SER A 176 -14.74 -3.51 2.67
N GLY A 177 -14.21 -2.86 3.71
CA GLY A 177 -13.63 -3.51 4.88
C GLY A 177 -14.69 -4.11 5.81
N VAL A 178 -15.84 -3.44 5.94
CA VAL A 178 -17.01 -3.99 6.64
C VAL A 178 -17.52 -5.25 5.95
N LEU A 179 -17.67 -5.20 4.63
CA LEU A 179 -18.12 -6.35 3.84
C LEU A 179 -17.11 -7.51 3.87
N LEU A 180 -15.80 -7.21 3.95
CA LEU A 180 -14.77 -8.24 4.15
C LEU A 180 -14.97 -9.03 5.45
N VAL A 181 -15.32 -8.35 6.55
CA VAL A 181 -15.69 -9.01 7.82
C VAL A 181 -16.94 -9.86 7.63
N ARG A 182 -18.00 -9.30 7.04
CA ARG A 182 -19.27 -9.99 6.79
C ARG A 182 -19.11 -11.25 5.92
N ALA A 183 -18.24 -11.20 4.92
CA ALA A 183 -17.95 -12.33 4.05
C ALA A 183 -17.30 -13.49 4.81
N LEU A 184 -16.45 -13.20 5.80
CA LEU A 184 -15.87 -14.24 6.63
C LEU A 184 -16.93 -14.95 7.48
N ASP A 185 -17.98 -14.25 7.92
CA ASP A 185 -19.13 -14.87 8.59
C ASP A 185 -19.95 -15.74 7.63
N ALA A 186 -20.11 -15.30 6.37
CA ALA A 186 -20.93 -15.95 5.35
C ALA A 186 -20.33 -17.26 4.81
N VAL A 187 -19.01 -17.44 4.87
CA VAL A 187 -18.38 -18.70 4.44
C VAL A 187 -18.40 -19.76 5.54
N ARG A 188 -18.49 -21.03 5.12
CA ARG A 188 -18.32 -22.19 6.02
C ARG A 188 -16.88 -22.27 6.55
N ALA A 189 -16.66 -23.08 7.58
CA ALA A 189 -15.31 -23.41 8.04
C ALA A 189 -14.46 -23.98 6.88
N GLY A 190 -13.26 -23.44 6.69
CA GLY A 190 -12.37 -23.74 5.57
C GLY A 190 -12.71 -23.04 4.24
N GLY A 191 -13.79 -22.26 4.18
CA GLY A 191 -14.15 -21.45 3.01
C GLY A 191 -13.23 -20.25 2.82
N SER A 192 -13.21 -19.71 1.62
CA SER A 192 -12.28 -18.65 1.20
C SER A 192 -12.99 -17.34 0.88
N VAL A 193 -12.36 -16.22 1.22
CA VAL A 193 -12.85 -14.87 0.89
C VAL A 193 -11.75 -14.09 0.20
N VAL A 194 -12.05 -13.50 -0.95
CA VAL A 194 -11.13 -12.59 -1.67
C VAL A 194 -11.91 -11.39 -2.18
N PHE A 195 -11.72 -10.24 -1.53
CA PHE A 195 -12.27 -8.97 -2.01
C PHE A 195 -11.19 -8.00 -2.41
N VAL A 196 -11.46 -7.23 -3.46
CA VAL A 196 -10.74 -6.00 -3.73
C VAL A 196 -11.00 -5.01 -2.59
N GLN A 197 -9.95 -4.37 -2.10
CA GLN A 197 -9.95 -3.42 -0.99
C GLN A 197 -9.07 -2.22 -1.34
N PRO A 198 -9.34 -1.01 -0.81
CA PRO A 198 -8.39 0.08 -0.85
C PRO A 198 -7.09 -0.29 -0.11
N LEU A 199 -5.93 0.05 -0.68
CA LEU A 199 -4.62 -0.25 -0.09
C LEU A 199 -4.46 0.32 1.34
N SER A 200 -5.23 1.37 1.67
CA SER A 200 -5.28 1.95 3.02
C SER A 200 -5.71 0.96 4.11
N VAL A 201 -6.45 -0.11 3.77
CA VAL A 201 -6.83 -1.15 4.74
C VAL A 201 -5.62 -1.79 5.42
N LEU A 202 -4.45 -1.76 4.78
CA LEU A 202 -3.22 -2.35 5.30
C LEU A 202 -2.61 -1.54 6.45
N GLY A 203 -2.73 -0.21 6.43
CA GLY A 203 -1.92 0.68 7.26
C GLY A 203 -2.65 1.76 8.05
N THR A 204 -3.91 2.09 7.71
CA THR A 204 -4.63 3.14 8.45
C THR A 204 -5.13 2.65 9.80
N ARG A 205 -5.36 3.61 10.71
CA ARG A 205 -6.00 3.37 12.01
C ARG A 205 -7.40 2.79 11.83
N ASP A 206 -8.20 3.33 10.90
CA ASP A 206 -9.56 2.85 10.67
C ASP A 206 -9.59 1.42 10.08
N GLY A 207 -8.52 1.01 9.39
CA GLY A 207 -8.34 -0.37 8.95
C GLY A 207 -8.00 -1.36 10.09
N SER A 208 -7.57 -0.91 11.27
CA SER A 208 -7.15 -1.82 12.34
C SER A 208 -8.28 -2.73 12.81
N THR A 209 -9.49 -2.18 12.94
CA THR A 209 -10.70 -2.93 13.29
C THR A 209 -10.93 -4.11 12.35
N VAL A 210 -10.77 -3.89 11.04
CA VAL A 210 -10.93 -4.95 10.02
C VAL A 210 -9.82 -5.98 10.15
N ARG A 211 -8.56 -5.53 10.26
CA ARG A 211 -7.39 -6.41 10.40
C ARG A 211 -7.47 -7.29 11.64
N ASP A 212 -7.97 -6.76 12.76
CA ASP A 212 -8.14 -7.51 14.01
C ASP A 212 -9.21 -8.61 13.86
N LEU A 213 -10.32 -8.30 13.19
CA LEU A 213 -11.46 -9.21 13.03
C LEU A 213 -11.17 -10.35 12.05
N VAL A 214 -10.40 -10.10 10.98
CA VAL A 214 -10.13 -11.11 9.94
C VAL A 214 -8.70 -11.66 9.99
N GLY A 215 -7.84 -11.15 10.87
CA GLY A 215 -6.40 -11.45 10.87
C GLY A 215 -6.06 -12.93 11.01
N ASN A 216 -6.82 -13.67 11.82
CA ASN A 216 -6.63 -15.12 12.00
C ASN A 216 -6.98 -15.94 10.75
N ALA A 217 -7.70 -15.36 9.80
CA ALA A 217 -8.06 -15.98 8.53
C ALA A 217 -7.12 -15.56 7.38
N LEU A 218 -6.23 -14.59 7.57
CA LEU A 218 -5.38 -14.09 6.48
C LEU A 218 -4.32 -15.11 6.07
N GLU A 219 -4.24 -15.42 4.78
CA GLU A 219 -3.23 -16.32 4.21
C GLU A 219 -2.25 -15.58 3.30
N SER A 220 -2.73 -14.65 2.48
CA SER A 220 -1.88 -13.84 1.61
C SER A 220 -2.56 -12.53 1.24
N ILE A 221 -1.81 -11.62 0.63
CA ILE A 221 -2.33 -10.37 0.07
C ILE A 221 -1.88 -10.29 -1.39
N TRP A 222 -2.80 -9.97 -2.28
CA TRP A 222 -2.48 -9.58 -3.65
C TRP A 222 -2.43 -8.05 -3.76
N ILE A 223 -1.41 -7.52 -4.44
CA ILE A 223 -1.30 -6.10 -4.78
C ILE A 223 -0.99 -6.04 -6.27
N PRO A 224 -1.79 -5.31 -7.07
CA PRO A 224 -1.53 -5.17 -8.49
C PRO A 224 -0.23 -4.40 -8.75
N ASP A 225 0.51 -4.80 -9.77
CA ASP A 225 1.54 -3.94 -10.35
C ASP A 225 0.89 -2.66 -10.87
N ALA A 226 1.54 -1.52 -10.62
CA ALA A 226 0.92 -0.20 -10.63
C ALA A 226 0.44 0.24 -12.03
N GLN A 227 -0.75 -0.21 -12.47
CA GLN A 227 -1.64 0.42 -13.48
C GLN A 227 -2.93 -0.37 -13.82
N LEU A 228 -3.41 -1.29 -12.97
CA LEU A 228 -4.57 -2.13 -13.35
C LEU A 228 -5.94 -1.43 -13.26
N PHE A 229 -6.06 -0.33 -12.52
CA PHE A 229 -7.31 0.41 -12.39
C PHE A 229 -7.12 1.85 -12.88
N ASP A 230 -8.06 2.35 -13.68
CA ASP A 230 -8.15 3.76 -14.13
C ASP A 230 -8.60 4.70 -12.96
N ALA A 231 -8.56 4.19 -11.72
CA ALA A 231 -8.99 4.85 -10.51
C ALA A 231 -7.82 5.54 -9.81
N ALA A 232 -8.08 6.70 -9.20
CA ALA A 232 -7.11 7.42 -8.37
C ALA A 232 -6.74 6.72 -7.05
N VAL A 233 -7.16 5.47 -6.85
CA VAL A 233 -7.07 4.71 -5.60
C VAL A 233 -6.25 3.44 -5.86
N SER A 234 -5.17 3.25 -5.10
CA SER A 234 -4.45 1.98 -5.08
C SER A 234 -5.24 0.93 -4.32
N VAL A 235 -5.23 -0.31 -4.81
CA VAL A 235 -5.99 -1.42 -4.23
C VAL A 235 -5.10 -2.58 -3.81
N CYS A 236 -5.65 -3.49 -3.00
CA CYS A 236 -5.12 -4.81 -2.70
C CYS A 236 -6.27 -5.81 -2.57
N ALA A 237 -5.99 -7.10 -2.54
CA ALA A 237 -6.99 -8.12 -2.20
C ALA A 237 -6.43 -9.09 -1.15
N PRO A 238 -6.88 -9.02 0.11
CA PRO A 238 -6.58 -10.03 1.12
C PRO A 238 -7.23 -11.36 0.73
N VAL A 239 -6.46 -12.45 0.78
CA VAL A 239 -6.96 -13.81 0.63
C VAL A 239 -7.13 -14.40 2.02
N LEU A 240 -8.40 -14.61 2.40
CA LEU A 240 -8.77 -15.15 3.69
C LEU A 240 -9.23 -16.60 3.55
N ARG A 241 -8.92 -17.43 4.54
CA ARG A 241 -9.48 -18.77 4.73
C ARG A 241 -10.02 -18.90 6.14
N LYS A 242 -11.32 -19.17 6.27
CA LYS A 242 -11.96 -19.31 7.59
C LYS A 242 -11.37 -20.51 8.34
N PRO A 243 -10.84 -20.33 9.56
CA PRO A 243 -10.25 -21.43 10.32
C PRO A 243 -11.23 -22.59 10.56
N GLN A 244 -10.72 -23.82 10.49
CA GLN A 244 -11.49 -25.04 10.77
C GLN A 244 -11.54 -25.32 12.28
N GLY A 245 -12.21 -24.46 13.06
CA GLY A 245 -12.44 -24.66 14.50
C GLY A 245 -11.19 -24.71 15.40
N TYR A 246 -11.42 -24.63 16.72
CA TYR A 246 -10.36 -24.73 17.75
C TYR A 246 -9.81 -26.16 17.80
N GLY A 247 -8.73 -26.44 17.09
CA GLY A 247 -8.08 -27.76 17.13
C GLY A 247 -6.81 -27.88 16.29
N VAL A 248 -6.69 -27.07 15.24
CA VAL A 248 -5.41 -26.90 14.53
C VAL A 248 -4.77 -25.63 15.07
N GLN A 249 -4.08 -25.74 16.20
CA GLN A 249 -2.99 -24.81 16.48
C GLN A 249 -2.03 -24.92 15.30
N ARG A 250 -2.00 -23.92 14.41
CA ARG A 250 -0.83 -23.72 13.55
C ARG A 250 0.37 -23.72 14.48
N SER A 251 1.23 -24.72 14.31
CA SER A 251 2.32 -25.05 15.23
C SER A 251 3.31 -23.91 15.31
N SER A 252 3.25 -23.04 16.32
CA SER A 252 4.27 -22.00 16.60
C SER A 252 4.73 -21.11 15.43
N ASP A 253 4.10 -21.22 14.25
CA ASP A 253 4.46 -20.48 13.06
C ASP A 253 3.99 -19.06 13.29
N VAL A 254 4.96 -18.14 13.37
CA VAL A 254 4.72 -16.70 13.45
C VAL A 254 3.78 -16.35 12.30
N ILE A 255 2.50 -16.09 12.60
CA ILE A 255 1.52 -15.68 11.59
C ILE A 255 2.07 -14.38 10.99
N PRO A 256 2.36 -14.34 9.67
CA PRO A 256 2.91 -13.15 9.05
C PRO A 256 1.99 -11.97 9.31
N SER A 257 2.57 -10.84 9.73
CA SER A 257 1.78 -9.62 9.88
C SER A 257 1.26 -9.17 8.52
N TRP A 258 0.15 -8.40 8.52
CA TRP A 258 -0.36 -7.76 7.31
C TRP A 258 0.71 -6.97 6.56
N THR A 259 1.60 -6.31 7.29
CA THR A 259 2.70 -5.53 6.73
C THR A 259 3.74 -6.43 6.05
N GLU A 260 4.06 -7.60 6.61
CA GLU A 260 4.98 -8.57 5.98
C GLU A 260 4.40 -9.12 4.68
N LEU A 261 3.13 -9.54 4.69
CA LEU A 261 2.46 -10.03 3.48
C LEU A 261 2.33 -8.95 2.41
N ALA A 262 2.08 -7.70 2.81
CA ALA A 262 2.07 -6.57 1.90
C ALA A 262 3.46 -6.29 1.30
N ALA A 263 4.52 -6.41 2.10
CA ALA A 263 5.88 -6.22 1.62
C ALA A 263 6.25 -7.30 0.59
N ASP A 264 5.90 -8.55 0.86
CA ASP A 264 6.13 -9.68 -0.05
C ASP A 264 5.34 -9.49 -1.36
N ALA A 265 4.08 -9.07 -1.27
CA ALA A 265 3.24 -8.75 -2.43
C ALA A 265 3.78 -7.57 -3.26
N MET A 266 4.48 -6.63 -2.64
CA MET A 266 5.18 -5.52 -3.33
C MET A 266 6.57 -5.92 -3.85
N GLY A 267 6.96 -7.19 -3.71
CA GLY A 267 8.26 -7.71 -4.15
C GLY A 267 9.44 -7.19 -3.32
N VAL A 268 9.21 -6.78 -2.07
CA VAL A 268 10.29 -6.39 -1.14
C VAL A 268 10.99 -7.66 -0.63
N PRO A 269 12.34 -7.76 -0.72
CA PRO A 269 13.06 -8.94 -0.26
C PRO A 269 12.70 -9.31 1.19
N PRO A 270 12.61 -10.62 1.53
CA PRO A 270 12.28 -11.09 2.88
C PRO A 270 13.49 -10.96 3.81
N LEU A 271 13.79 -9.72 4.20
CA LEU A 271 14.95 -9.37 5.02
C LEU A 271 14.52 -9.01 6.44
N ARG A 272 15.16 -9.61 7.44
CA ARG A 272 15.11 -9.16 8.84
C ARG A 272 16.52 -8.71 9.23
N LEU A 273 16.65 -7.45 9.59
CA LEU A 273 17.90 -6.91 10.09
C LEU A 273 17.99 -7.07 11.60
N THR A 274 19.20 -7.32 12.08
CA THR A 274 19.57 -7.39 13.49
C THR A 274 20.81 -6.52 13.69
N GLY A 275 20.90 -5.84 14.81
CA GLY A 275 22.02 -4.95 15.12
C GLY A 275 21.63 -3.95 16.19
N GLU A 276 22.57 -3.10 16.58
CA GLU A 276 22.25 -1.97 17.44
C GLU A 276 21.32 -0.99 16.69
N PRO A 277 20.31 -0.41 17.35
CA PRO A 277 19.43 0.55 16.72
C PRO A 277 20.17 1.88 16.45
N LEU A 278 19.76 2.60 15.41
CA LEU A 278 20.25 3.96 15.10
C LEU A 278 20.23 4.90 16.31
N SER A 279 19.27 4.71 17.22
CA SER A 279 19.17 5.44 18.50
C SER A 279 20.38 5.28 19.43
N SER A 280 21.28 4.33 19.19
CA SER A 280 22.54 4.23 19.94
C SER A 280 23.54 5.34 19.56
N MET A 281 23.37 5.97 18.39
CA MET A 281 24.30 6.97 17.84
C MET A 281 23.63 8.30 17.46
N ALA A 282 22.30 8.31 17.27
CA ALA A 282 21.59 9.51 16.85
C ALA A 282 20.14 9.58 17.32
N ASP A 283 19.70 10.80 17.62
CA ASP A 283 18.29 11.12 17.85
C ASP A 283 17.60 11.49 16.53
N CYS A 284 16.35 11.04 16.33
CA CYS A 284 15.57 11.43 15.16
C CYS A 284 14.45 12.41 15.52
N THR A 285 14.30 13.47 14.74
CA THR A 285 13.22 14.44 14.93
C THR A 285 12.59 14.88 13.62
N ALA A 286 11.30 15.21 13.65
CA ALA A 286 10.57 15.74 12.51
C ALA A 286 9.80 16.99 12.93
N GLY A 287 9.79 18.01 12.06
CA GLY A 287 9.03 19.24 12.33
C GLY A 287 7.52 19.03 12.31
N PHE A 288 6.78 19.88 13.01
CA PHE A 288 5.32 19.79 13.08
C PHE A 288 4.66 20.57 11.93
N ARG A 289 3.46 20.14 11.52
CA ARG A 289 2.72 20.76 10.40
C ARG A 289 2.42 22.25 10.59
N HIS A 290 2.32 22.75 11.82
CA HIS A 290 2.12 24.19 12.05
C HIS A 290 3.39 25.00 11.74
N GLU A 291 4.58 24.47 12.07
CA GLU A 291 5.87 25.10 11.76
C GLU A 291 6.07 25.23 10.24
N PHE A 292 5.50 24.32 9.45
CA PHE A 292 5.55 24.39 7.99
C PHE A 292 4.98 25.70 7.42
N TYR A 293 3.84 26.18 7.92
CA TYR A 293 3.21 27.38 7.35
C TYR A 293 3.98 28.66 7.69
N GLU A 294 4.54 28.73 8.89
CA GLU A 294 5.42 29.83 9.30
C GLU A 294 6.68 29.86 8.43
N VAL A 295 7.35 28.72 8.28
CA VAL A 295 8.55 28.60 7.43
C VAL A 295 8.21 28.90 5.96
N ALA A 296 7.07 28.40 5.46
CA ALA A 296 6.63 28.64 4.09
C ALA A 296 6.43 30.14 3.78
N ALA A 297 5.94 30.92 4.75
CA ALA A 297 5.80 32.36 4.61
C ALA A 297 7.14 33.12 4.67
N ALA A 298 8.19 32.49 5.24
CA ALA A 298 9.53 33.03 5.34
C ALA A 298 10.46 32.62 4.17
N VAL A 299 9.99 31.80 3.23
CA VAL A 299 10.81 31.36 2.09
C VAL A 299 11.07 32.51 1.14
N VAL A 300 12.33 32.66 0.74
CA VAL A 300 12.79 33.61 -0.27
C VAL A 300 13.56 32.88 -1.36
N GLU A 301 13.55 33.41 -2.57
CA GLU A 301 14.41 32.92 -3.65
C GLU A 301 15.82 33.50 -3.47
N HIS A 302 16.85 32.69 -3.73
CA HIS A 302 18.22 33.19 -3.81
C HIS A 302 18.30 34.29 -4.88
N GLY A 303 18.65 35.50 -4.45
CA GLY A 303 18.67 36.71 -5.24
C GLY A 303 20.08 37.13 -5.64
N SER A 304 20.23 38.43 -5.94
CA SER A 304 21.50 39.05 -6.34
C SER A 304 22.33 39.59 -5.17
N ASP A 305 21.79 39.60 -3.94
CA ASP A 305 22.50 40.04 -2.73
C ASP A 305 23.25 38.86 -2.11
N SER A 306 24.46 38.62 -2.62
CA SER A 306 25.28 37.48 -2.26
C SER A 306 25.70 37.45 -0.79
N GLU A 307 25.88 38.61 -0.16
CA GLU A 307 26.29 38.69 1.25
C GLU A 307 25.14 38.30 2.16
N ARG A 308 23.94 38.84 1.92
CA ARG A 308 22.76 38.46 2.68
C ARG A 308 22.43 36.98 2.49
N ASP A 309 22.40 36.51 1.25
CA ASP A 309 21.98 35.15 0.94
C ASP A 309 22.90 34.08 1.52
N ALA A 310 24.21 34.37 1.62
CA ALA A 310 25.18 33.46 2.26
C ALA A 310 24.91 33.23 3.75
N THR A 311 24.17 34.13 4.41
CA THR A 311 23.81 34.00 5.84
C THR A 311 22.51 33.24 6.07
N LEU A 312 21.71 33.03 5.02
CA LEU A 312 20.41 32.38 5.13
C LEU A 312 20.53 30.86 4.92
N PRO A 313 19.84 30.04 5.75
CA PRO A 313 19.86 28.60 5.56
C PRO A 313 19.11 28.19 4.29
N ARG A 314 19.65 27.15 3.64
CA ARG A 314 19.04 26.54 2.45
C ARG A 314 17.85 25.70 2.86
N LEU A 315 16.67 26.00 2.32
CA LEU A 315 15.49 25.20 2.57
C LEU A 315 15.57 23.88 1.80
N VAL A 316 15.40 22.77 2.50
CA VAL A 316 15.43 21.42 1.92
C VAL A 316 14.05 20.79 2.06
N THR A 317 13.42 20.50 0.93
CA THR A 317 12.18 19.70 0.88
C THR A 317 12.50 18.25 0.50
N VAL A 318 11.57 17.32 0.75
CA VAL A 318 11.71 15.90 0.37
C VAL A 318 12.19 15.74 -1.08
N GLY A 319 11.61 16.48 -2.03
CA GLY A 319 11.97 16.38 -3.44
C GLY A 319 13.36 16.90 -3.81
N LEU A 320 14.10 17.49 -2.87
CA LEU A 320 15.47 17.97 -3.06
C LEU A 320 16.54 17.03 -2.49
N ILE A 321 16.16 15.91 -1.88
CA ILE A 321 17.09 14.92 -1.36
C ILE A 321 17.08 13.73 -2.32
N ASP A 322 18.24 13.26 -2.75
CA ASP A 322 18.47 11.97 -3.40
C ASP A 322 19.37 11.14 -2.48
N PRO A 323 19.55 9.82 -2.70
CA PRO A 323 20.41 9.02 -1.83
C PRO A 323 21.86 9.55 -1.90
N ALA A 324 22.34 10.05 -0.75
CA ALA A 324 23.63 10.72 -0.56
C ALA A 324 23.83 12.01 -1.38
N ARG A 325 22.76 12.67 -1.86
CA ARG A 325 22.90 13.85 -2.74
C ARG A 325 21.87 14.95 -2.47
N LEU A 326 22.35 16.19 -2.32
CA LEU A 326 21.50 17.39 -2.29
C LEU A 326 21.25 17.92 -3.71
N LEU A 327 19.99 18.18 -4.04
CA LEU A 327 19.59 18.71 -5.35
C LEU A 327 19.23 20.21 -5.32
N TRP A 328 19.42 20.88 -4.19
CA TRP A 328 19.18 22.31 -4.06
C TRP A 328 19.91 23.10 -5.16
N GLY A 329 19.19 23.96 -5.88
CA GLY A 329 19.73 24.73 -7.00
C GLY A 329 19.95 23.97 -8.31
N THR A 330 19.82 22.65 -8.31
CA THR A 330 19.78 21.82 -9.54
C THR A 330 18.35 21.45 -9.93
N ARG A 331 17.43 21.44 -8.95
CA ARG A 331 16.02 21.14 -9.14
C ARG A 331 15.16 22.15 -8.39
N PRO A 332 14.05 22.62 -9.00
CA PRO A 332 13.13 23.50 -8.30
C PRO A 332 12.39 22.76 -7.18
N ALA A 333 12.18 23.45 -6.06
CA ALA A 333 11.35 23.02 -4.94
C ALA A 333 9.97 23.67 -5.01
N LYS A 334 8.93 22.93 -4.62
CA LYS A 334 7.57 23.49 -4.47
C LYS A 334 7.26 23.66 -3.00
N VAL A 335 6.95 24.88 -2.56
CA VAL A 335 6.63 25.22 -1.18
C VAL A 335 5.34 26.03 -1.16
N ALA A 336 4.34 25.57 -0.40
CA ALA A 336 3.02 26.20 -0.27
C ALA A 336 2.37 26.63 -1.60
N GLY A 337 2.58 25.87 -2.68
CA GLY A 337 2.04 26.15 -4.01
C GLY A 337 2.98 26.93 -4.94
N ALA A 338 3.94 27.69 -4.39
CA ALA A 338 4.95 28.42 -5.15
C ALA A 338 6.16 27.53 -5.50
N THR A 339 6.87 27.88 -6.57
CA THR A 339 8.05 27.14 -7.06
C THR A 339 9.28 28.02 -6.94
N PHE A 340 10.36 27.46 -6.39
CA PHE A 340 11.64 28.14 -6.13
C PHE A 340 12.79 27.32 -6.73
N ALA A 341 13.76 27.96 -7.36
CA ALA A 341 14.95 27.29 -7.89
C ALA A 341 15.99 27.00 -6.78
N ARG A 342 16.19 27.97 -5.89
CA ARG A 342 17.20 27.99 -4.83
C ARG A 342 16.57 28.58 -3.56
N PRO A 343 15.63 27.86 -2.91
CA PRO A 343 14.89 28.41 -1.77
C PRO A 343 15.79 28.58 -0.54
N LEU A 344 15.74 29.77 0.05
CA LEU A 344 16.37 30.13 1.33
C LEU A 344 15.28 30.44 2.37
N VAL A 345 15.61 30.40 3.65
CA VAL A 345 14.69 30.79 4.72
C VAL A 345 15.13 32.11 5.35
N ASP A 346 14.28 33.12 5.29
CA ASP A 346 14.51 34.39 5.98
C ASP A 346 14.23 34.23 7.47
N VAL A 347 15.27 33.88 8.22
CA VAL A 347 15.19 33.55 9.66
C VAL A 347 14.74 34.73 10.52
N ALA A 348 14.86 35.97 10.03
CA ALA A 348 14.36 37.15 10.73
C ALA A 348 12.82 37.21 10.78
N LYS A 349 12.13 36.44 9.93
CA LYS A 349 10.67 36.33 9.91
C LYS A 349 10.14 35.20 10.80
N LEU A 350 11.02 34.43 11.44
CA LEU A 350 10.64 33.28 12.26
C LEU A 350 10.58 33.65 13.74
N SER A 351 9.63 33.04 14.46
CA SER A 351 9.50 33.17 15.91
C SER A 351 10.61 32.44 16.67
N LYS A 352 11.17 31.36 16.10
CA LYS A 352 12.26 30.57 16.71
C LYS A 352 13.60 30.89 16.05
N PRO A 353 14.67 31.16 16.82
CA PRO A 353 15.98 31.45 16.27
C PRO A 353 16.59 30.22 15.60
N PHE A 354 17.10 30.39 14.37
CA PHE A 354 17.75 29.31 13.62
C PHE A 354 19.03 28.79 14.28
N LEU A 355 19.72 29.61 15.09
CA LEU A 355 20.95 29.21 15.77
C LEU A 355 20.80 27.93 16.59
N LEU A 356 19.62 27.68 17.18
CA LEU A 356 19.33 26.47 17.94
C LEU A 356 19.21 25.21 17.04
N ARG A 357 19.07 25.39 15.73
CA ARG A 357 18.91 24.33 14.72
C ARG A 357 20.15 24.15 13.83
N ARG A 358 21.16 25.03 13.98
CA ARG A 358 22.41 24.99 13.22
C ARG A 358 23.39 24.00 13.84
N LEU A 359 23.01 22.72 13.79
CA LEU A 359 23.79 21.59 14.26
C LEU A 359 24.08 20.63 13.10
N PRO A 360 25.27 20.00 13.05
CA PRO A 360 25.55 18.92 12.11
C PRO A 360 24.47 17.83 12.21
N LYS A 361 23.98 17.35 11.07
CA LYS A 361 22.88 16.37 11.01
C LYS A 361 22.83 15.65 9.67
N VAL A 362 22.07 14.56 9.60
CA VAL A 362 21.65 13.95 8.33
C VAL A 362 20.17 14.24 8.11
N LEU A 363 19.81 14.72 6.93
CA LEU A 363 18.42 14.96 6.55
C LEU A 363 17.89 13.79 5.74
N VAL A 364 16.74 13.24 6.14
CA VAL A 364 16.11 12.08 5.51
C VAL A 364 14.77 12.50 4.91
N ALA A 365 14.63 12.28 3.60
CA ALA A 365 13.39 12.47 2.88
C ALA A 365 12.39 11.35 3.24
N THR A 366 11.10 11.69 3.27
CA THR A 366 10.02 10.74 3.52
C THR A 366 9.13 10.62 2.29
N GLN A 367 8.45 9.47 2.11
CA GLN A 367 7.64 9.16 0.92
C GLN A 367 8.46 8.92 -0.36
N THR A 368 9.60 8.25 -0.22
CA THR A 368 10.55 7.93 -1.30
C THR A 368 10.59 6.43 -1.58
N ARG A 369 11.13 5.96 -2.71
CA ARG A 369 11.14 4.52 -3.05
C ARG A 369 12.24 3.73 -2.34
N VAL A 370 13.28 4.45 -1.90
CA VAL A 370 14.38 3.99 -1.04
C VAL A 370 14.60 5.06 0.02
N ILE A 371 15.40 4.81 1.05
CA ILE A 371 15.83 5.88 1.97
C ILE A 371 16.68 6.88 1.16
N GLU A 372 16.21 8.12 1.06
CA GLU A 372 16.93 9.23 0.43
C GLU A 372 17.42 10.13 1.57
N ALA A 373 18.74 10.23 1.76
CA ALA A 373 19.35 10.96 2.87
C ALA A 373 20.53 11.82 2.38
N VAL A 374 20.81 12.91 3.10
CA VAL A 374 21.96 13.79 2.80
C VAL A 374 22.59 14.35 4.06
N ALA A 375 23.92 14.42 4.07
CA ALA A 375 24.69 15.03 5.16
C ALA A 375 24.61 16.57 5.16
N ASP A 376 24.46 17.13 6.35
CA ASP A 376 24.51 18.56 6.68
C ASP A 376 25.65 18.78 7.70
N HIS A 377 26.90 18.75 7.24
CA HIS A 377 28.07 18.85 8.14
C HIS A 377 28.18 20.19 8.88
N ASP A 378 27.70 21.28 8.27
CA ASP A 378 27.80 22.64 8.81
C ASP A 378 26.52 23.12 9.50
N GLY A 379 25.49 22.27 9.51
CA GLY A 379 24.19 22.55 10.10
C GLY A 379 23.37 23.61 9.36
N THR A 380 23.75 24.00 8.14
CA THR A 380 23.14 25.13 7.42
C THR A 380 21.86 24.78 6.69
N LEU A 381 21.48 23.50 6.62
CA LEU A 381 20.28 23.08 5.94
C LEU A 381 19.05 23.19 6.84
N TRP A 382 17.97 23.80 6.32
CA TRP A 382 16.68 23.85 6.98
C TRP A 382 15.76 22.75 6.45
N PRO A 383 15.41 21.73 7.26
CA PRO A 383 14.50 20.67 6.84
C PRO A 383 13.04 21.18 6.83
N SER A 384 12.42 21.21 5.65
CA SER A 384 10.98 21.43 5.53
C SER A 384 10.22 20.17 5.91
N VAL A 385 9.16 20.29 6.70
CA VAL A 385 8.24 19.18 6.98
C VAL A 385 7.77 18.56 5.65
N PRO A 386 7.77 17.22 5.48
CA PRO A 386 8.03 16.16 6.46
C PRO A 386 9.46 15.56 6.44
N VAL A 387 10.50 16.34 6.13
CA VAL A 387 11.91 15.87 6.24
C VAL A 387 12.26 15.56 7.71
N ILE A 388 12.88 14.40 7.95
CA ILE A 388 13.39 13.99 9.27
C ILE A 388 14.83 14.47 9.42
N SER A 389 15.20 14.93 10.61
CA SER A 389 16.58 15.23 10.99
C SER A 389 17.10 14.13 11.90
N VAL A 390 18.28 13.60 11.58
CA VAL A 390 19.03 12.63 12.38
C VAL A 390 20.22 13.38 12.97
N LEU A 391 20.19 13.57 14.29
CA LEU A 391 21.14 14.38 15.05
C LEU A 391 22.10 13.42 15.78
N PRO A 392 23.42 13.46 15.53
CA PRO A 392 24.35 12.61 16.25
C PRO A 392 24.37 12.94 17.74
N ILE A 393 24.56 11.92 18.58
CA ILE A 393 24.66 12.07 20.05
C ILE A 393 26.08 12.53 20.44
N ASP A 394 27.07 12.06 19.70
CA ASP A 394 28.49 12.26 19.90
C ASP A 394 29.10 13.20 18.86
N SER A 395 30.29 13.72 19.19
CA SER A 395 31.00 14.75 18.40
C SER A 395 32.13 14.17 17.56
N ASP A 396 32.10 12.87 17.26
CA ASP A 396 33.06 12.24 16.35
C ASP A 396 32.95 12.91 14.96
N PRO A 397 34.05 13.45 14.41
CA PRO A 397 34.04 14.08 13.09
C PRO A 397 33.50 13.19 11.95
N GLU A 398 33.61 11.86 12.08
CA GLU A 398 33.16 10.92 11.04
C GLU A 398 31.71 10.47 11.20
N ILE A 399 31.04 10.82 12.31
CA ILE A 399 29.72 10.26 12.62
C ILE A 399 28.66 10.61 11.58
N ILE A 400 28.70 11.83 11.03
CA ILE A 400 27.73 12.25 10.01
C ILE A 400 27.86 11.38 8.76
N ASP A 401 29.08 11.01 8.39
CA ASP A 401 29.33 10.16 7.23
C ASP A 401 28.90 8.70 7.51
N LEU A 402 29.19 8.20 8.72
CA LEU A 402 28.72 6.87 9.14
C LEU A 402 27.19 6.78 9.17
N LEU A 403 26.51 7.78 9.74
CA LEU A 403 25.05 7.88 9.74
C LEU A 403 24.50 7.93 8.31
N LEU A 404 25.10 8.75 7.43
CA LEU A 404 24.71 8.81 6.03
C LEU A 404 24.89 7.44 5.34
N ALA A 405 26.00 6.76 5.59
CA ALA A 405 26.29 5.45 5.04
C ALA A 405 25.30 4.37 5.52
N ALA A 406 24.94 4.36 6.80
CA ALA A 406 23.92 3.45 7.33
C ALA A 406 22.54 3.70 6.69
N LEU A 407 22.15 4.96 6.51
CA LEU A 407 20.89 5.34 5.86
C LEU A 407 20.88 5.05 4.36
N PHE A 408 22.05 5.17 3.71
CA PHE A 408 22.24 4.87 2.30
C PHE A 408 22.18 3.37 2.00
N ALA A 409 22.62 2.54 2.95
CA ALA A 409 22.79 1.11 2.77
C ALA A 409 21.52 0.45 2.17
N PRO A 410 21.63 -0.32 1.08
CA PRO A 410 20.48 -1.00 0.47
C PRO A 410 19.64 -1.86 1.46
N PRO A 411 20.25 -2.60 2.42
CA PRO A 411 19.50 -3.30 3.45
C PRO A 411 18.61 -2.39 4.31
N ALA A 412 19.05 -1.18 4.66
CA ALA A 412 18.27 -0.21 5.44
C ALA A 412 16.99 0.21 4.71
N SER A 413 17.09 0.41 3.39
CA SER A 413 15.93 0.72 2.54
C SER A 413 14.96 -0.45 2.43
N VAL A 414 15.45 -1.69 2.33
CA VAL A 414 14.60 -2.90 2.35
C VAL A 414 13.88 -3.03 3.69
N TRP A 415 14.60 -2.87 4.81
CA TRP A 415 14.01 -2.87 6.15
C TRP A 415 12.90 -1.82 6.28
N ALA A 416 13.16 -0.59 5.82
CA ALA A 416 12.19 0.48 5.87
C ALA A 416 10.96 0.21 4.98
N ALA A 417 11.17 -0.36 3.79
CA ALA A 417 10.08 -0.77 2.90
C ALA A 417 9.22 -1.88 3.52
N ARG A 418 9.83 -2.87 4.20
CA ARG A 418 9.09 -3.90 4.92
C ARG A 418 8.30 -3.34 6.10
N LEU A 419 8.84 -2.36 6.82
CA LEU A 419 8.13 -1.71 7.94
C LEU A 419 6.98 -0.82 7.47
N ALA A 420 7.14 -0.17 6.30
CA ALA A 420 6.19 0.81 5.77
C ALA A 420 5.19 0.23 4.76
N ALA A 421 5.27 -1.06 4.41
CA ALA A 421 4.43 -1.65 3.37
C ALA A 421 2.94 -1.44 3.65
N GLY A 422 2.22 -0.86 2.67
CA GLY A 422 0.79 -0.55 2.80
C GLY A 422 0.44 0.72 3.60
N THR A 423 1.42 1.50 4.06
CA THR A 423 1.19 2.73 4.86
C THR A 423 1.38 4.04 4.09
N ALA A 424 2.03 3.99 2.91
CA ALA A 424 2.35 5.18 2.12
C ALA A 424 1.26 5.54 1.09
N ARG A 425 1.33 6.78 0.59
CA ARG A 425 0.34 7.37 -0.34
C ARG A 425 0.33 6.76 -1.74
N SER A 426 1.41 6.07 -2.10
CA SER A 426 1.60 5.42 -3.39
C SER A 426 2.20 4.03 -3.15
N PRO A 427 1.84 3.03 -3.97
CA PRO A 427 2.44 1.70 -3.87
C PRO A 427 3.96 1.81 -3.96
N GLY A 428 4.66 1.16 -3.03
CA GLY A 428 6.13 1.13 -3.00
C GLY A 428 6.85 2.38 -2.49
N ALA A 429 6.13 3.41 -1.99
CA ALA A 429 6.78 4.49 -1.24
C ALA A 429 7.03 4.09 0.23
N ILE A 430 8.16 4.51 0.77
CA ILE A 430 8.58 4.34 2.15
C ILE A 430 8.19 5.60 2.91
N ARG A 431 7.34 5.43 3.94
CA ARG A 431 6.98 6.51 4.87
C ARG A 431 7.37 6.12 6.28
N LEU A 432 8.52 6.62 6.73
CA LEU A 432 8.98 6.46 8.11
C LEU A 432 8.55 7.66 8.97
N SER A 433 8.24 7.38 10.25
CA SER A 433 8.30 8.38 11.32
C SER A 433 9.72 8.47 11.89
N ALA A 434 10.01 9.54 12.63
CA ALA A 434 11.28 9.67 13.35
C ALA A 434 11.53 8.51 14.32
N THR A 435 10.52 8.13 15.11
CA THR A 435 10.58 6.98 16.02
C THR A 435 10.79 5.64 15.31
N GLN A 436 10.22 5.47 14.11
CA GLN A 436 10.51 4.26 13.33
C GLN A 436 11.98 4.26 12.92
N LEU A 437 12.49 5.38 12.39
CA LEU A 437 13.87 5.49 11.93
C LEU A 437 14.91 5.25 13.04
N GLU A 438 14.63 5.67 14.28
CA GLU A 438 15.47 5.36 15.46
C GLU A 438 15.74 3.87 15.66
N ASN A 439 14.80 3.02 15.23
CA ASN A 439 14.91 1.57 15.36
C ASN A 439 15.59 0.89 14.16
N LEU A 440 16.12 1.66 13.20
CA LEU A 440 16.89 1.11 12.08
C LEU A 440 18.11 0.36 12.62
N PRO A 441 18.27 -0.95 12.34
CA PRO A 441 19.48 -1.66 12.75
C PRO A 441 20.69 -1.17 11.95
N LEU A 442 21.77 -0.87 12.67
CA LEU A 442 23.05 -0.44 12.14
C LEU A 442 23.87 -1.62 11.58
N PRO A 443 24.80 -1.37 10.64
CA PRO A 443 25.72 -2.40 10.14
C PRO A 443 26.54 -3.04 11.27
N SER A 444 26.74 -4.36 11.20
CA SER A 444 27.48 -5.11 12.22
C SER A 444 28.98 -5.25 11.90
N ASP A 445 29.35 -5.20 10.62
CA ASP A 445 30.75 -5.16 10.18
C ASP A 445 31.21 -3.70 10.07
N HIS A 446 31.89 -3.23 11.13
CA HIS A 446 32.36 -1.85 11.25
C HIS A 446 33.42 -1.47 10.20
N ASP A 447 34.27 -2.42 9.77
CA ASP A 447 35.32 -2.15 8.79
C ASP A 447 34.69 -1.89 7.41
N ARG A 448 33.73 -2.74 7.00
CA ARG A 448 32.97 -2.52 5.76
C ARG A 448 32.11 -1.27 5.84
N TRP A 449 31.55 -0.96 7.00
CA TRP A 449 30.77 0.27 7.18
C TRP A 449 31.63 1.52 7.00
N ALA A 450 32.81 1.58 7.62
CA ALA A 450 33.76 2.67 7.45
C ALA A 450 34.27 2.79 6.00
N GLU A 451 34.55 1.65 5.35
CA GLU A 451 34.93 1.61 3.93
C GLU A 451 33.84 2.20 3.03
N GLY A 452 32.60 1.74 3.19
CA GLY A 452 31.47 2.22 2.42
C GLY A 452 31.18 3.72 2.64
N SER A 453 31.38 4.19 3.87
CA SER A 453 31.32 5.63 4.20
C SER A 453 32.36 6.44 3.42
N ARG A 454 33.60 5.97 3.35
CA ARG A 454 34.66 6.60 2.53
C ARG A 454 34.31 6.61 1.05
N GLN A 455 33.85 5.48 0.50
CA GLN A 455 33.41 5.36 -0.89
C GLN A 455 32.31 6.37 -1.24
N LEU A 456 31.33 6.58 -0.34
CA LEU A 456 30.29 7.62 -0.53
C LEU A 456 30.86 9.03 -0.59
N ARG A 457 31.80 9.38 0.30
CA ARG A 457 32.46 10.69 0.28
C ARG A 457 33.24 10.94 -1.01
N GLU A 458 33.85 9.88 -1.56
CA GLU A 458 34.62 9.92 -2.81
C GLU A 458 33.71 9.89 -4.06
N GLY A 459 32.41 9.68 -3.88
CA GLY A 459 31.42 9.62 -4.97
C GLY A 459 31.35 8.26 -5.66
N GLU A 460 31.94 7.21 -5.09
CA GLU A 460 31.93 5.83 -5.58
C GLU A 460 30.62 5.12 -5.20
N TRP A 461 29.52 5.65 -5.70
CA TRP A 461 28.17 5.30 -5.27
C TRP A 461 27.81 3.82 -5.45
N ASP A 462 28.18 3.23 -6.59
CA ASP A 462 27.92 1.81 -6.90
C ASP A 462 28.75 0.89 -6.01
N ALA A 463 30.02 1.24 -5.75
CA ALA A 463 30.89 0.49 -4.84
C ALA A 463 30.37 0.56 -3.41
N ALA A 464 30.00 1.76 -2.95
CA ALA A 464 29.42 1.96 -1.63
C ALA A 464 28.16 1.13 -1.40
N ALA A 465 27.26 1.05 -2.40
CA ALA A 465 26.04 0.25 -2.29
C ALA A 465 26.34 -1.23 -2.05
N VAL A 466 27.34 -1.79 -2.75
CA VAL A 466 27.77 -3.19 -2.57
C VAL A 466 28.45 -3.38 -1.21
N THR A 467 29.43 -2.54 -0.87
CA THR A 467 30.17 -2.62 0.39
C THR A 467 29.24 -2.51 1.60
N LEU A 468 28.32 -1.54 1.60
CA LEU A 468 27.37 -1.31 2.68
C LEU A 468 26.28 -2.39 2.75
N THR A 469 25.95 -3.05 1.64
CA THR A 469 25.10 -4.26 1.70
C THR A 469 25.83 -5.38 2.44
N GLY A 470 27.10 -5.59 2.10
CA GLY A 470 27.96 -6.58 2.76
C GLY A 470 28.28 -6.27 4.21
N ALA A 471 28.08 -5.04 4.67
CA ALA A 471 28.31 -4.63 6.06
C ALA A 471 27.25 -5.19 7.05
N TYR A 472 26.14 -5.72 6.53
CA TYR A 472 25.09 -6.37 7.32
C TYR A 472 25.27 -7.88 7.48
N GLY A 473 26.33 -8.48 6.92
CA GLY A 473 26.64 -9.90 7.08
C GLY A 473 25.57 -10.84 6.50
N LEU A 474 24.90 -10.43 5.42
CA LEU A 474 23.86 -11.22 4.79
C LEU A 474 24.46 -12.37 3.96
N GLY A 475 23.69 -13.44 3.74
CA GLY A 475 24.10 -14.49 2.80
C GLY A 475 24.11 -13.99 1.35
N PRO A 476 24.92 -14.57 0.44
CA PRO A 476 25.10 -14.06 -0.93
C PRO A 476 23.80 -13.89 -1.73
N GLU A 477 22.85 -14.81 -1.57
CA GLU A 477 21.54 -14.73 -2.24
C GLU A 477 20.71 -13.53 -1.74
N ALA A 478 20.75 -13.27 -0.42
CA ALA A 478 20.05 -12.14 0.18
C ALA A 478 20.68 -10.80 -0.22
N GLU A 479 22.01 -10.72 -0.24
CA GLU A 479 22.72 -9.54 -0.75
C GLU A 479 22.33 -9.22 -2.20
N GLN A 480 22.34 -10.23 -3.06
CA GLN A 480 21.95 -10.06 -4.47
C GLN A 480 20.48 -9.64 -4.61
N ALA A 481 19.56 -10.23 -3.83
CA ALA A 481 18.15 -9.87 -3.85
C ALA A 481 17.92 -8.41 -3.39
N VAL A 482 18.63 -7.98 -2.35
CA VAL A 482 18.60 -6.60 -1.84
C VAL A 482 19.09 -5.61 -2.90
N LEU A 483 20.24 -5.88 -3.52
CA LEU A 483 20.81 -5.00 -4.55
C LEU A 483 19.91 -4.93 -5.79
N ASN A 484 19.42 -6.07 -6.28
CA ASN A 484 18.50 -6.14 -7.42
C ASN A 484 17.20 -5.36 -7.17
N TRP A 485 16.73 -5.34 -5.92
CA TRP A 485 15.55 -4.56 -5.54
C TRP A 485 15.85 -3.06 -5.45
N TRP A 486 16.99 -2.69 -4.86
CA TRP A 486 17.33 -1.31 -4.52
C TRP A 486 17.79 -0.47 -5.71
N ILE A 487 18.69 -0.99 -6.56
CA ILE A 487 19.29 -0.27 -7.70
C ILE A 487 18.25 0.39 -8.64
N PRO A 488 17.22 -0.32 -9.14
CA PRO A 488 16.22 0.32 -10.02
C PRO A 488 15.33 1.33 -9.28
N ARG A 489 15.28 1.28 -7.94
CA ARG A 489 14.47 2.17 -7.10
C ARG A 489 15.24 3.41 -6.64
N SER A 490 16.56 3.33 -6.54
CA SER A 490 17.43 4.41 -6.08
C SER A 490 17.72 5.44 -7.17
N VAL A 491 17.60 5.07 -8.44
CA VAL A 491 17.65 6.02 -9.57
C VAL A 491 16.30 6.69 -9.77
N ARG A 492 16.21 8.02 -9.64
CA ARG A 492 14.98 8.76 -9.97
C ARG A 492 14.52 8.50 -11.40
N ALA A 493 13.25 8.12 -11.56
CA ALA A 493 12.63 8.03 -12.88
C ALA A 493 12.71 9.39 -13.59
N ARG A 494 13.32 9.43 -14.78
CA ARG A 494 13.27 10.62 -15.65
C ARG A 494 11.80 10.85 -16.00
N LYS A 495 11.24 11.99 -15.57
CA LYS A 495 9.91 12.41 -16.06
C LYS A 495 10.05 12.71 -17.55
N GLY A 496 9.54 11.82 -18.41
CA GLY A 496 9.44 12.02 -19.86
C GLY A 496 10.12 10.95 -20.70
N THR A 497 9.56 9.73 -20.67
CA THR A 497 9.48 8.79 -21.82
C THR A 497 8.55 7.66 -21.42
N VAL A 498 7.25 7.93 -21.41
CA VAL A 498 6.15 7.07 -21.89
C VAL A 498 5.04 8.02 -22.31
#